data_AF-A0A2P4PDH8-F1
#
_entry.id   AF-A0A2P4PDH8-F1
#
_cell.length_a   1.000
_cell.length_b   1.000
_cell.length_c   1.000
_cell.angle_alpha   90.00
_cell.angle_beta   90.00
_cell.angle_gamma   90.00
#
_symmetry.space_group_name_H-M   'P 1'
#
loop_
_entity.id
_entity.type
_entity.pdbx_description
1 polymer ?
#
loop_
_entity_poly.entity_id
_entity_poly.type
_entity_poly.pdbx_seq_one_letter_code
_entity_poly.pdbx_strand_id
1 'polypeptide(L)'
;VLHEKCHINYINYLKNNFTKCTSGNEKIDVFIKKMQLLDNRNNENIKDIFEWIPYNQFVNIKEIEKNDLLIIRSAIWNGSPSYYSSIKEEMIRKPKNVKSILIVNNCNVYDSFHKKYYSLMCGISQNPDTGNYIIVSQDEYCEKCSKQYTNIHDKWCLCQNNLTNWSGNKKIDDLIQEMQLKINKSNRIVVEWIPYNQFINIKETAKDNNNAAIIYSAIWKNGSLLYINKEWIRESYTSIVLKCLDTNEFFSKV
;
A
#
# COMPACT_ATOMS: atom_id res chain seq x y z
N VAL A 1 -29.46 2.61 -13.62
CA VAL A 1 -29.79 1.76 -14.79
C VAL A 1 -28.58 0.99 -15.34
N LEU A 2 -27.50 1.64 -15.83
CA LEU A 2 -26.33 0.93 -16.39
C LEU A 2 -25.53 0.08 -15.37
N HIS A 3 -25.27 0.62 -14.17
CA HIS A 3 -24.57 -0.11 -13.09
C HIS A 3 -25.35 -1.34 -12.60
N GLU A 4 -26.66 -1.21 -12.47
CA GLU A 4 -27.56 -2.27 -12.02
C GLU A 4 -27.61 -3.44 -13.01
N LYS A 5 -27.63 -3.12 -14.32
CA LYS A 5 -27.57 -4.13 -15.39
C LYS A 5 -26.23 -4.87 -15.42
N CYS A 6 -25.11 -4.18 -15.22
CA CYS A 6 -23.78 -4.80 -15.11
C CYS A 6 -23.66 -5.72 -13.89
N HIS A 7 -24.29 -5.33 -12.77
CA HIS A 7 -24.31 -6.13 -11.56
C HIS A 7 -25.09 -7.45 -11.75
N ILE A 8 -26.29 -7.36 -12.34
CA ILE A 8 -27.16 -8.51 -12.64
C ILE A 8 -26.49 -9.48 -13.62
N ASN A 9 -25.89 -8.99 -14.71
CA ASN A 9 -25.24 -9.85 -15.71
C ASN A 9 -24.11 -10.69 -15.11
N TYR A 10 -23.32 -10.12 -14.21
CA TYR A 10 -22.27 -10.89 -13.51
C TYR A 10 -22.81 -11.88 -12.49
N ILE A 11 -23.84 -11.52 -11.72
CA ILE A 11 -24.44 -12.49 -10.78
C ILE A 11 -24.96 -13.69 -11.58
N ASN A 12 -25.59 -13.44 -12.72
CA ASN A 12 -26.06 -14.51 -13.61
C ASN A 12 -24.88 -15.29 -14.20
N TYR A 13 -23.80 -14.62 -14.61
CA TYR A 13 -22.58 -15.27 -15.08
C TYR A 13 -21.99 -16.21 -14.01
N LEU A 14 -21.82 -15.72 -12.78
CA LEU A 14 -21.28 -16.50 -11.66
C LEU A 14 -22.13 -17.72 -11.36
N LYS A 15 -23.47 -17.58 -11.35
CA LYS A 15 -24.40 -18.70 -11.18
C LYS A 15 -24.18 -19.79 -12.23
N ASN A 16 -23.89 -19.40 -13.47
CA ASN A 16 -23.76 -20.32 -14.60
C ASN A 16 -22.33 -20.89 -14.77
N ASN A 17 -21.30 -20.22 -14.26
CA ASN A 17 -19.88 -20.56 -14.50
C ASN A 17 -19.11 -20.95 -13.22
N PHE A 18 -19.79 -21.15 -12.10
CA PHE A 18 -19.16 -21.45 -10.81
C PHE A 18 -18.22 -22.66 -10.83
N THR A 19 -18.51 -23.65 -11.67
CA THR A 19 -17.73 -24.89 -11.82
C THR A 19 -16.28 -24.68 -12.29
N LYS A 20 -15.92 -23.48 -12.76
CA LYS A 20 -14.56 -23.15 -13.23
C LYS A 20 -13.59 -22.75 -12.12
N CYS A 21 -14.06 -22.51 -10.89
CA CYS A 21 -13.25 -21.97 -9.79
C CYS A 21 -13.26 -22.87 -8.54
N THR A 22 -13.51 -24.17 -8.70
CA THR A 22 -13.68 -25.09 -7.56
C THR A 22 -12.35 -25.62 -7.03
N SER A 23 -12.30 -25.78 -5.72
CA SER A 23 -11.20 -26.41 -4.99
C SER A 23 -11.34 -27.94 -4.90
N GLY A 24 -12.54 -28.47 -5.19
CA GLY A 24 -12.90 -29.85 -4.89
C GLY A 24 -13.32 -30.08 -3.44
N ASN A 25 -13.30 -29.04 -2.59
CA ASN A 25 -13.80 -29.07 -1.22
C ASN A 25 -15.07 -28.21 -1.12
N GLU A 26 -16.20 -28.85 -0.81
CA GLU A 26 -17.52 -28.20 -0.76
C GLU A 26 -17.56 -26.98 0.16
N LYS A 27 -16.93 -27.04 1.34
CA LYS A 27 -16.92 -25.93 2.30
C LYS A 27 -16.15 -24.72 1.76
N ILE A 28 -15.03 -24.97 1.09
CA ILE A 28 -14.21 -23.92 0.46
C ILE A 28 -14.92 -23.33 -0.75
N ASP A 29 -15.59 -24.17 -1.53
CA ASP A 29 -16.35 -23.71 -2.69
C ASP A 29 -17.51 -22.81 -2.24
N VAL A 30 -18.24 -23.17 -1.17
CA VAL A 30 -19.25 -22.30 -0.56
C VAL A 30 -18.64 -20.97 -0.10
N PHE A 31 -17.44 -20.98 0.48
CA PHE A 31 -16.74 -19.77 0.87
C PHE A 31 -16.36 -18.90 -0.34
N ILE A 32 -15.76 -19.48 -1.38
CA ILE A 32 -15.43 -18.78 -2.63
C ILE A 32 -16.68 -18.12 -3.22
N LYS A 33 -17.81 -18.86 -3.26
CA LYS A 33 -19.08 -18.32 -3.74
C LYS A 33 -19.56 -17.14 -2.91
N LYS A 34 -19.48 -17.23 -1.58
CA LYS A 34 -19.82 -16.13 -0.67
C LYS A 34 -18.95 -14.90 -0.98
N MET A 35 -17.65 -15.09 -1.17
CA MET A 35 -16.70 -14.02 -1.49
C MET A 35 -17.00 -13.33 -2.81
N GLN A 36 -17.32 -14.10 -3.84
CA GLN A 36 -17.72 -13.57 -5.16
C GLN A 36 -19.03 -12.77 -5.09
N LEU A 37 -19.98 -13.17 -4.23
CA LEU A 37 -21.28 -12.49 -4.06
C LEU A 37 -21.23 -11.28 -3.13
N LEU A 38 -20.27 -11.21 -2.20
CA LEU A 38 -19.99 -10.02 -1.39
C LEU A 38 -19.50 -8.84 -2.24
N ASP A 39 -19.20 -9.09 -3.52
CA ASP A 39 -18.72 -8.09 -4.45
C ASP A 39 -19.79 -7.10 -4.90
N ASN A 40 -19.91 -6.00 -4.16
CA ASN A 40 -20.79 -4.88 -4.48
C ASN A 40 -20.11 -4.00 -5.55
N ARG A 41 -20.18 -4.41 -6.82
CA ARG A 41 -19.57 -3.70 -7.99
C ARG A 41 -20.30 -2.40 -8.35
N ASN A 42 -20.42 -1.51 -7.36
CA ASN A 42 -20.95 -0.16 -7.51
C ASN A 42 -19.89 0.87 -7.93
N ASN A 43 -18.59 0.50 -7.88
CA ASN A 43 -17.50 1.38 -8.28
C ASN A 43 -16.91 0.93 -9.62
N GLU A 44 -16.60 1.92 -10.47
CA GLU A 44 -16.10 1.79 -11.85
C GLU A 44 -14.76 1.06 -12.02
N ASN A 45 -14.14 0.58 -10.93
CA ASN A 45 -12.88 -0.15 -10.97
C ASN A 45 -13.13 -1.65 -11.16
N ILE A 46 -12.48 -2.21 -12.19
CA ILE A 46 -12.45 -3.65 -12.48
C ILE A 46 -11.90 -4.38 -11.25
N LYS A 47 -12.78 -5.07 -10.53
CA LYS A 47 -12.42 -5.89 -9.37
C LYS A 47 -12.10 -7.33 -9.79
N ASP A 48 -11.10 -7.89 -9.13
CA ASP A 48 -10.71 -9.29 -9.32
C ASP A 48 -11.74 -10.23 -8.72
N ILE A 49 -11.97 -11.32 -9.44
CA ILE A 49 -12.84 -12.40 -9.00
C ILE A 49 -12.06 -13.24 -8.01
N PHE A 50 -12.64 -13.44 -6.84
CA PHE A 50 -12.11 -14.36 -5.84
C PHE A 50 -12.22 -15.80 -6.36
N GLU A 51 -11.08 -16.49 -6.53
CA GLU A 51 -11.04 -17.84 -7.12
C GLU A 51 -10.18 -18.83 -6.30
N TRP A 52 -10.33 -20.11 -6.58
CA TRP A 52 -9.35 -21.11 -6.14
C TRP A 52 -8.06 -20.97 -6.94
N ILE A 53 -6.92 -20.98 -6.25
CA ILE A 53 -5.60 -20.89 -6.88
C ILE A 53 -4.78 -22.13 -6.51
N PRO A 54 -4.38 -22.97 -7.47
CA PRO A 54 -3.51 -24.11 -7.19
C PRO A 54 -2.17 -23.64 -6.57
N TYR A 55 -1.77 -24.24 -5.46
CA TYR A 55 -0.59 -23.79 -4.69
C TYR A 55 0.72 -23.85 -5.49
N ASN A 56 0.82 -24.80 -6.42
CA ASN A 56 1.96 -24.95 -7.33
C ASN A 56 2.14 -23.76 -8.30
N GLN A 57 1.19 -22.82 -8.36
CA GLN A 57 1.35 -21.58 -9.12
C GLN A 57 2.16 -20.51 -8.38
N PHE A 58 2.52 -20.74 -7.12
CA PHE A 58 3.33 -19.82 -6.33
C PHE A 58 4.81 -20.22 -6.34
N VAL A 59 5.67 -19.27 -6.68
CA VAL A 59 7.13 -19.44 -6.66
C VAL A 59 7.78 -18.34 -5.83
N ASN A 60 9.03 -18.53 -5.44
CA ASN A 60 9.79 -17.57 -4.62
C ASN A 60 9.06 -17.15 -3.34
N ILE A 61 8.47 -18.11 -2.64
CA ILE A 61 7.74 -17.86 -1.39
C ILE A 61 8.74 -17.44 -0.30
N LYS A 62 8.55 -16.26 0.31
CA LYS A 62 9.40 -15.71 1.37
C LYS A 62 8.57 -15.21 2.54
N GLU A 63 8.96 -15.54 3.76
CA GLU A 63 8.34 -14.99 4.98
C GLU A 63 8.69 -13.51 5.13
N ILE A 64 7.69 -12.68 5.42
CA ILE A 64 7.82 -11.24 5.69
C ILE A 64 7.70 -10.99 7.18
N GLU A 65 6.66 -11.57 7.79
CA GLU A 65 6.34 -11.37 9.19
C GLU A 65 5.69 -12.64 9.75
N LYS A 66 5.97 -12.93 11.01
CA LYS A 66 5.38 -14.02 11.76
C LYS A 66 5.13 -13.58 13.19
N ASN A 67 3.90 -13.75 13.64
CA ASN A 67 3.50 -13.64 15.04
C ASN A 67 2.68 -14.87 15.44
N ASP A 68 2.20 -14.91 16.68
CA ASP A 68 1.49 -16.08 17.22
C ASP A 68 0.14 -16.37 16.51
N LEU A 69 -0.43 -15.40 15.80
CA LEU A 69 -1.73 -15.49 15.14
C LEU A 69 -1.64 -15.60 13.62
N LEU A 70 -0.57 -15.07 13.02
CA LEU A 70 -0.48 -14.79 11.60
C LEU A 70 0.93 -15.05 11.07
N ILE A 71 1.01 -15.69 9.91
CA ILE A 71 2.22 -15.74 9.10
C ILE A 71 1.92 -15.01 7.79
N ILE A 72 2.74 -14.03 7.46
CA ILE A 72 2.69 -13.20 6.25
C ILE A 72 3.84 -13.66 5.35
N ARG A 73 3.51 -14.13 4.15
CA ARG A 73 4.51 -14.45 3.12
C ARG A 73 4.28 -13.63 1.86
N SER A 74 5.34 -13.38 1.11
CA SER A 74 5.31 -12.93 -0.29
C SER A 74 5.54 -14.10 -1.22
N ALA A 75 4.90 -14.08 -2.39
CA ALA A 75 5.17 -15.02 -3.48
C ALA A 75 4.96 -14.35 -4.84
N ILE A 76 5.55 -14.97 -5.87
CA ILE A 76 5.25 -14.67 -7.27
C ILE A 76 4.15 -15.63 -7.73
N TRP A 77 3.06 -15.09 -8.28
CA TRP A 77 2.05 -15.88 -8.97
C TRP A 77 2.47 -16.08 -10.41
N ASN A 78 2.63 -17.33 -10.85
CA ASN A 78 2.82 -17.65 -12.28
C ASN A 78 1.53 -17.50 -13.09
N GLY A 79 0.37 -17.47 -12.43
CA GLY A 79 -0.92 -17.11 -13.01
C GLY A 79 -1.20 -15.61 -12.89
N SER A 80 -2.46 -15.24 -13.07
CA SER A 80 -2.94 -13.86 -12.91
C SER A 80 -4.40 -13.82 -12.51
N PRO A 81 -4.88 -12.78 -11.80
CA PRO A 81 -6.28 -12.68 -11.45
C PRO A 81 -7.19 -12.73 -12.67
N SER A 82 -8.35 -13.31 -12.46
CA SER A 82 -9.47 -13.20 -13.37
C SER A 82 -10.31 -11.98 -13.01
N TYR A 83 -10.84 -11.28 -14.02
CA TYR A 83 -11.88 -10.27 -13.84
C TYR A 83 -13.03 -10.52 -14.80
N TYR A 84 -14.21 -10.00 -14.49
CA TYR A 84 -15.36 -10.06 -15.39
C TYR A 84 -15.38 -8.85 -16.32
N SER A 85 -15.40 -9.09 -17.63
CA SER A 85 -15.67 -8.04 -18.62
C SER A 85 -17.17 -7.97 -18.89
N SER A 86 -17.80 -6.85 -18.55
CA SER A 86 -19.20 -6.60 -18.92
C SER A 86 -19.39 -6.40 -20.43
N ILE A 87 -18.33 -6.01 -21.14
CA ILE A 87 -18.35 -5.80 -22.60
C ILE A 87 -18.34 -7.15 -23.33
N LYS A 88 -17.47 -8.07 -22.90
CA LYS A 88 -17.34 -9.40 -23.52
C LYS A 88 -18.23 -10.47 -22.87
N GLU A 89 -18.84 -10.13 -21.73
CA GLU A 89 -19.65 -11.04 -20.90
C GLU A 89 -18.92 -12.34 -20.50
N GLU A 90 -17.60 -12.23 -20.28
CA GLU A 90 -16.75 -13.37 -19.94
C GLU A 90 -15.72 -13.02 -18.86
N MET A 91 -15.15 -14.06 -18.24
CA MET A 91 -13.97 -13.94 -17.40
C MET A 91 -12.72 -13.83 -18.26
N ILE A 92 -11.93 -12.79 -17.98
CA ILE A 92 -10.66 -12.53 -18.65
C ILE A 92 -9.55 -12.60 -17.62
N ARG A 93 -8.47 -13.33 -17.95
CA ARG A 93 -7.22 -13.33 -17.17
C ARG A 93 -6.47 -12.04 -17.43
N LYS A 94 -6.01 -11.37 -16.37
CA LYS A 94 -5.20 -10.15 -16.51
C LYS A 94 -3.86 -10.48 -17.19
N PRO A 95 -3.39 -9.66 -18.13
CA PRO A 95 -2.06 -9.81 -18.70
C PRO A 95 -1.01 -9.22 -17.74
N LYS A 96 -0.55 -9.97 -16.72
CA LYS A 96 0.71 -9.74 -15.96
C LYS A 96 0.90 -10.66 -14.74
N ASN A 97 2.18 -10.90 -14.42
CA ASN A 97 2.69 -11.60 -13.23
C ASN A 97 2.48 -10.76 -11.97
N VAL A 98 1.87 -11.34 -10.97
CA VAL A 98 1.64 -10.69 -9.68
C VAL A 98 2.86 -10.90 -8.81
N LYS A 99 3.50 -9.81 -8.38
CA LYS A 99 4.80 -9.83 -7.66
C LYS A 99 4.68 -9.70 -6.13
N SER A 100 3.49 -9.67 -5.57
CA SER A 100 3.31 -9.59 -4.12
C SER A 100 1.99 -10.24 -3.70
N ILE A 101 2.02 -11.57 -3.55
CA ILE A 101 0.93 -12.30 -2.92
C ILE A 101 1.15 -12.34 -1.41
N LEU A 102 0.22 -11.78 -0.64
CA LEU A 102 0.11 -12.08 0.79
C LEU A 102 -0.50 -13.47 0.96
N ILE A 103 0.15 -14.34 1.73
CA ILE A 103 -0.37 -15.64 2.20
C ILE A 103 -0.62 -15.52 3.69
N VAL A 104 -1.87 -15.64 4.13
CA VAL A 104 -2.25 -15.71 5.55
C VAL A 104 -2.59 -17.14 5.94
N ASN A 105 -1.81 -17.74 6.85
CA ASN A 105 -2.15 -19.03 7.45
C ASN A 105 -3.13 -18.78 8.61
N ASN A 106 -4.32 -19.40 8.55
CA ASN A 106 -5.42 -19.39 9.53
C ASN A 106 -6.60 -18.46 9.18
N CYS A 107 -7.62 -19.03 8.52
CA CYS A 107 -8.85 -18.35 8.11
C CYS A 107 -9.79 -18.01 9.28
N ASN A 108 -9.56 -18.49 10.51
CA ASN A 108 -10.37 -18.08 11.66
C ASN A 108 -10.16 -16.59 12.03
N VAL A 109 -9.09 -15.97 11.53
CA VAL A 109 -8.79 -14.54 11.69
C VAL A 109 -9.53 -13.68 10.66
N TYR A 110 -10.25 -14.30 9.72
CA TYR A 110 -10.91 -13.63 8.61
C TYR A 110 -11.93 -12.57 9.03
N ASP A 111 -12.68 -12.79 10.11
CA ASP A 111 -13.65 -11.80 10.59
C ASP A 111 -12.98 -10.50 11.06
N SER A 112 -11.68 -10.53 11.37
CA SER A 112 -10.88 -9.34 11.72
C SER A 112 -10.24 -8.66 10.49
N PHE A 113 -10.23 -9.31 9.32
CA PHE A 113 -9.72 -8.68 8.10
C PHE A 113 -10.70 -7.59 7.64
N HIS A 114 -10.27 -6.34 7.84
CA HIS A 114 -11.04 -5.15 7.56
C HIS A 114 -11.72 -5.18 6.20
N LYS A 115 -12.96 -4.67 6.15
CA LYS A 115 -13.75 -4.51 4.91
C LYS A 115 -13.03 -3.77 3.78
N LYS A 116 -11.99 -3.01 4.12
CA LYS A 116 -11.11 -2.28 3.23
C LYS A 116 -10.28 -3.18 2.29
N TYR A 117 -9.98 -4.42 2.67
CA TYR A 117 -9.07 -5.31 1.91
C TYR A 117 -9.79 -6.30 0.98
N TYR A 118 -11.13 -6.35 1.01
CA TYR A 118 -11.92 -7.20 0.12
C TYR A 118 -11.66 -6.97 -1.38
N SER A 119 -11.28 -5.76 -1.76
CA SER A 119 -11.01 -5.42 -3.17
C SER A 119 -9.67 -5.94 -3.67
N LEU A 120 -8.80 -6.41 -2.79
CA LEU A 120 -7.43 -6.83 -3.08
C LEU A 120 -7.26 -8.34 -3.02
N MET A 121 -8.25 -9.04 -2.47
CA MET A 121 -8.27 -10.49 -2.42
C MET A 121 -8.58 -11.08 -3.78
N CYS A 122 -7.68 -11.95 -4.25
CA CYS A 122 -7.80 -12.62 -5.53
C CYS A 122 -8.22 -14.07 -5.37
N GLY A 123 -8.02 -14.68 -4.20
CA GLY A 123 -8.41 -16.06 -4.04
C GLY A 123 -7.98 -16.72 -2.74
N ILE A 124 -8.15 -18.04 -2.75
CA ILE A 124 -7.73 -18.95 -1.69
C ILE A 124 -6.98 -20.12 -2.29
N SER A 125 -5.99 -20.62 -1.56
CA SER A 125 -5.21 -21.80 -1.92
C SER A 125 -5.01 -22.69 -0.68
N GLN A 126 -4.43 -23.86 -0.87
CA GLN A 126 -4.09 -24.77 0.22
C GLN A 126 -2.63 -25.21 0.08
N ASN A 127 -1.85 -24.98 1.13
CA ASN A 127 -0.48 -25.47 1.18
C ASN A 127 -0.51 -27.02 1.30
N PRO A 128 0.09 -27.76 0.35
CA PRO A 128 0.01 -29.21 0.32
C PRO A 128 0.80 -29.88 1.46
N ASP A 129 1.85 -29.24 1.96
CA ASP A 129 2.72 -29.79 3.01
C ASP A 129 2.08 -29.72 4.40
N THR A 130 1.29 -28.67 4.66
CA THR A 130 0.69 -28.40 5.97
C THR A 130 -0.82 -28.60 6.00
N GLY A 131 -1.46 -28.72 4.83
CA GLY A 131 -2.92 -28.74 4.70
C GLY A 131 -3.61 -27.41 5.00
N ASN A 132 -2.86 -26.37 5.38
CA ASN A 132 -3.40 -25.08 5.75
C ASN A 132 -3.92 -24.30 4.53
N TYR A 133 -5.09 -23.67 4.70
CA TYR A 133 -5.62 -22.74 3.72
C TYR A 133 -4.97 -21.36 3.86
N ILE A 134 -4.80 -20.72 2.70
CA ILE A 134 -4.13 -19.43 2.58
C ILE A 134 -4.99 -18.49 1.74
N ILE A 135 -5.21 -17.28 2.24
CA ILE A 135 -5.83 -16.21 1.46
C ILE A 135 -4.75 -15.53 0.63
N VAL A 136 -5.08 -15.19 -0.61
CA VAL A 136 -4.20 -14.56 -1.60
C VAL A 136 -4.69 -13.14 -1.87
N SER A 137 -3.91 -12.15 -1.46
CA SER A 137 -4.15 -10.73 -1.77
C SER A 137 -3.06 -10.12 -2.63
N GLN A 138 -3.39 -9.06 -3.38
CA GLN A 138 -2.46 -8.33 -4.23
C GLN A 138 -2.36 -6.86 -3.86
N ASP A 139 -1.25 -6.23 -4.24
CA ASP A 139 -1.07 -4.78 -4.13
C ASP A 139 -1.20 -4.23 -2.69
N GLU A 140 -1.05 -5.06 -1.66
CA GLU A 140 -1.00 -4.62 -0.26
C GLU A 140 0.39 -4.17 0.18
N TYR A 141 1.43 -4.76 -0.42
CA TYR A 141 2.83 -4.54 -0.07
C TYR A 141 3.61 -3.94 -1.22
N CYS A 142 4.50 -3.04 -0.85
CA CYS A 142 5.41 -2.33 -1.72
C CYS A 142 6.41 -3.27 -2.40
N GLU A 143 6.40 -3.32 -3.73
CA GLU A 143 7.29 -4.19 -4.51
C GLU A 143 8.79 -3.89 -4.28
N LYS A 144 9.11 -2.65 -3.85
CA LYS A 144 10.49 -2.19 -3.65
C LYS A 144 11.08 -2.55 -2.29
N CYS A 145 10.27 -2.54 -1.23
CA CYS A 145 10.78 -2.72 0.14
C CYS A 145 10.03 -3.75 0.99
N SER A 146 8.98 -4.37 0.44
CA SER A 146 8.16 -5.35 1.14
C SER A 146 7.46 -4.82 2.42
N LYS A 147 7.36 -3.49 2.60
CA LYS A 147 6.49 -2.87 3.62
C LYS A 147 5.08 -2.65 3.07
N GLN A 148 4.08 -2.68 3.95
CA GLN A 148 2.70 -2.39 3.58
C GLN A 148 2.58 -0.98 2.98
N TYR A 149 1.76 -0.82 1.94
CA TYR A 149 1.45 0.52 1.42
C TYR A 149 0.65 1.32 2.44
N THR A 150 1.08 2.56 2.71
CA THR A 150 0.31 3.54 3.49
C THR A 150 -0.98 3.89 2.77
N ASN A 151 -0.96 3.92 1.43
CA ASN A 151 -2.15 4.02 0.60
C ASN A 151 -2.06 3.05 -0.59
N ILE A 152 -2.93 2.05 -0.56
CA ILE A 152 -2.98 0.93 -1.50
C ILE A 152 -3.41 1.37 -2.90
N HIS A 153 -4.41 2.27 -3.00
CA HIS A 153 -4.93 2.72 -4.30
C HIS A 153 -3.88 3.43 -5.14
N ASP A 154 -3.02 4.20 -4.49
CA ASP A 154 -1.93 4.94 -5.14
C ASP A 154 -0.60 4.15 -5.14
N LYS A 155 -0.60 2.91 -4.60
CA LYS A 155 0.62 2.11 -4.33
C LYS A 155 1.71 2.96 -3.66
N TRP A 156 1.30 3.76 -2.67
CA TRP A 156 2.16 4.68 -1.94
C TRP A 156 2.73 4.01 -0.70
N CYS A 157 4.05 3.88 -0.67
CA CYS A 157 4.82 3.37 0.46
C CYS A 157 6.00 4.32 0.70
N LEU A 158 6.27 4.62 1.97
CA LEU A 158 7.47 5.34 2.42
C LEU A 158 8.74 4.45 2.34
N CYS A 159 8.80 3.61 1.32
CA CYS A 159 9.82 2.59 1.10
C CYS A 159 11.18 3.14 0.71
N GLN A 160 11.21 4.38 0.26
CA GLN A 160 12.42 5.03 -0.20
C GLN A 160 13.13 5.65 1.00
N ASN A 161 13.70 4.79 1.84
CA ASN A 161 14.75 5.16 2.79
C ASN A 161 15.95 5.86 2.10
N ASN A 162 16.04 5.82 0.77
CA ASN A 162 17.05 6.49 -0.04
C ASN A 162 16.66 7.91 -0.48
N LEU A 163 15.43 8.37 -0.23
CA LEU A 163 14.99 9.72 -0.62
C LEU A 163 15.08 10.73 0.52
N THR A 164 15.12 10.25 1.76
CA THR A 164 15.23 11.08 2.96
C THR A 164 16.68 11.08 3.44
N ASN A 165 17.28 12.26 3.59
CA ASN A 165 18.51 12.35 4.37
C ASN A 165 18.18 12.06 5.83
N TRP A 166 19.07 11.35 6.53
CA TRP A 166 19.01 11.15 7.97
C TRP A 166 19.98 12.10 8.64
N SER A 167 19.63 12.56 9.84
CA SER A 167 20.48 13.44 10.64
C SER A 167 21.65 12.69 11.27
N GLY A 168 21.53 11.37 11.44
CA GLY A 168 22.44 10.56 12.23
C GLY A 168 22.19 10.67 13.74
N ASN A 169 21.18 11.45 14.15
CA ASN A 169 20.70 11.54 15.53
C ASN A 169 19.38 10.77 15.66
N LYS A 170 19.41 9.70 16.45
CA LYS A 170 18.26 8.79 16.61
C LYS A 170 16.96 9.50 16.98
N LYS A 171 16.97 10.45 17.91
CA LYS A 171 15.73 11.16 18.34
C LYS A 171 15.14 11.99 17.20
N ILE A 172 15.99 12.66 16.42
CA ILE A 172 15.55 13.47 15.28
C ILE A 172 15.06 12.56 14.16
N ASP A 173 15.77 11.47 13.89
CA ASP A 173 15.41 10.50 12.85
C ASP A 173 14.08 9.80 13.18
N ASP A 174 13.85 9.43 14.44
CA ASP A 174 12.59 8.88 14.94
C ASP A 174 11.44 9.89 14.75
N LEU A 175 11.64 11.17 15.08
CA LEU A 175 10.66 12.23 14.86
C LEU A 175 10.34 12.44 13.36
N ILE A 176 11.38 12.46 12.51
CA ILE A 176 11.21 12.55 11.04
C ILE A 176 10.35 11.39 10.57
N GLN A 177 10.65 10.17 11.02
CA GLN A 177 9.88 8.98 10.67
C GLN A 177 8.42 9.08 11.13
N GLU A 178 8.16 9.51 12.37
CA GLU A 178 6.80 9.73 12.86
C GLU A 178 6.03 10.76 12.04
N MET A 179 6.67 11.88 11.68
CA MET A 179 6.06 12.90 10.83
C MET A 179 5.73 12.34 9.45
N GLN A 180 6.65 11.58 8.84
CA GLN A 180 6.43 10.95 7.54
C GLN A 180 5.30 9.92 7.54
N LEU A 181 5.11 9.18 8.65
CA LEU A 181 3.98 8.24 8.80
C LEU A 181 2.62 8.96 8.87
N LYS A 182 2.60 10.22 9.32
CA LYS A 182 1.39 11.07 9.39
C LYS A 182 1.06 11.75 8.05
N ILE A 183 1.95 11.70 7.06
CA ILE A 183 1.73 12.28 5.73
C ILE A 183 0.68 11.46 4.99
N ASN A 184 -0.40 12.13 4.57
CA ASN A 184 -1.44 11.55 3.73
C ASN A 184 -1.32 12.04 2.28
N LYS A 185 -2.18 11.55 1.39
CA LYS A 185 -2.19 11.85 -0.06
C LYS A 185 -2.19 13.35 -0.41
N SER A 186 -2.83 14.20 0.40
CA SER A 186 -2.85 15.65 0.14
C SER A 186 -1.50 16.33 0.41
N ASN A 187 -0.66 15.71 1.23
CA ASN A 187 0.64 16.24 1.58
C ASN A 187 1.66 15.77 0.55
N ARG A 188 1.90 16.62 -0.47
CA ARG A 188 2.91 16.37 -1.51
C ARG A 188 4.35 16.53 -0.98
N ILE A 189 4.52 17.18 0.16
CA ILE A 189 5.82 17.51 0.74
C ILE A 189 6.18 16.45 1.77
N VAL A 190 7.36 15.85 1.60
CA VAL A 190 7.94 14.90 2.55
C VAL A 190 8.82 15.64 3.55
N VAL A 191 8.64 15.35 4.84
CA VAL A 191 9.55 15.83 5.89
C VAL A 191 10.88 15.11 5.75
N GLU A 192 11.99 15.85 5.65
CA GLU A 192 13.34 15.31 5.54
C GLU A 192 14.35 16.11 6.37
N TRP A 193 15.45 15.48 6.75
CA TRP A 193 16.60 16.22 7.29
C TRP A 193 17.28 17.02 6.18
N ILE A 194 17.67 18.27 6.47
CA ILE A 194 18.35 19.13 5.50
C ILE A 194 19.68 19.56 6.10
N PRO A 195 20.83 19.10 5.55
CA PRO A 195 22.13 19.58 5.97
C PRO A 195 22.23 21.10 5.77
N TYR A 196 22.78 21.82 6.75
CA TYR A 196 22.83 23.29 6.72
C TYR A 196 23.54 23.86 5.47
N ASN A 197 24.51 23.12 4.92
CA ASN A 197 25.22 23.48 3.69
C ASN A 197 24.35 23.47 2.41
N GLN A 198 23.08 23.07 2.50
CA GLN A 198 22.10 23.13 1.43
C GLN A 198 21.44 24.50 1.29
N PHE A 199 21.60 25.36 2.30
CA PHE A 199 21.04 26.71 2.29
C PHE A 199 22.08 27.72 1.80
N ILE A 200 21.65 28.64 0.94
CA ILE A 200 22.44 29.77 0.46
C ILE A 200 21.64 31.07 0.64
N ASN A 201 22.33 32.22 0.60
CA ASN A 201 21.70 33.54 0.72
C ASN A 201 20.83 33.69 1.99
N ILE A 202 21.35 33.19 3.12
CA ILE A 202 20.65 33.23 4.41
C ILE A 202 20.64 34.68 4.92
N LYS A 203 19.45 35.21 5.23
CA LYS A 203 19.25 36.58 5.72
C LYS A 203 18.28 36.58 6.89
N GLU A 204 18.61 37.29 7.96
CA GLU A 204 17.68 37.51 9.08
C GLU A 204 16.52 38.39 8.61
N THR A 205 15.28 37.97 8.88
CA THR A 205 14.07 38.68 8.43
C THR A 205 13.23 39.21 9.57
N ALA A 206 13.25 38.54 10.72
CA ALA A 206 12.58 39.00 11.93
C ALA A 206 13.15 38.33 13.17
N LYS A 207 13.01 39.02 14.30
CA LYS A 207 13.19 38.46 15.63
C LYS A 207 11.82 38.44 16.29
N ASP A 208 11.36 37.27 16.72
CA ASP A 208 10.10 37.19 17.47
C ASP A 208 10.20 38.10 18.71
N ASN A 209 9.16 38.89 18.97
CA ASN A 209 9.10 39.94 19.99
C ASN A 209 9.40 39.40 21.41
N ASN A 210 9.31 38.08 21.61
CA ASN A 210 9.63 37.39 22.86
C ASN A 210 11.04 36.77 22.92
N ASN A 211 11.94 37.06 21.95
CA ASN A 211 13.29 36.49 21.84
C ASN A 211 13.37 34.94 21.72
N ALA A 212 12.25 34.25 21.50
CA ALA A 212 12.19 32.79 21.50
C ALA A 212 12.66 32.15 20.18
N ALA A 213 12.62 32.87 19.05
CA ALA A 213 13.09 32.36 17.77
C ALA A 213 13.56 33.49 16.85
N ILE A 214 14.70 33.26 16.18
CA ILE A 214 15.15 34.11 15.07
C ILE A 214 14.65 33.50 13.76
N ILE A 215 14.05 34.34 12.92
CA ILE A 215 13.52 33.95 11.61
C ILE A 215 14.50 34.42 10.55
N TYR A 216 14.93 33.48 9.70
CA TYR A 216 15.74 33.75 8.53
C TYR A 216 14.98 33.40 7.26
N SER A 217 15.34 34.04 6.14
CA SER A 217 15.03 33.57 4.79
C SER A 217 16.29 32.96 4.18
N ALA A 218 16.11 31.95 3.34
CA ALA A 218 17.22 31.31 2.62
C ALA A 218 16.74 30.71 1.29
N ILE A 219 17.67 30.39 0.42
CA ILE A 219 17.42 29.57 -0.78
C ILE A 219 17.89 28.15 -0.49
N TRP A 220 17.01 27.17 -0.63
CA TRP A 220 17.37 25.75 -0.52
C TRP A 220 17.78 25.21 -1.90
N LYS A 221 19.07 24.91 -2.08
CA LYS A 221 19.63 24.46 -3.37
C LYS A 221 18.91 23.23 -3.93
N ASN A 222 18.81 22.17 -3.14
CA ASN A 222 18.18 20.92 -3.59
C ASN A 222 16.65 20.99 -3.58
N GLY A 223 16.08 21.87 -2.76
CA GLY A 223 14.64 22.08 -2.70
C GLY A 223 13.84 20.92 -2.13
N SER A 224 12.54 21.13 -1.92
CA SER A 224 11.65 20.13 -1.35
C SER A 224 11.40 18.97 -2.30
N LEU A 225 11.38 17.77 -1.75
CA LEU A 225 10.97 16.57 -2.46
C LEU A 225 9.43 16.52 -2.56
N LEU A 226 8.93 16.45 -3.80
CA LEU A 226 7.52 16.40 -4.14
C LEU A 226 7.18 15.10 -4.87
N TYR A 227 6.00 14.55 -4.57
CA TYR A 227 5.44 13.44 -5.34
C TYR A 227 4.32 13.92 -6.26
N ILE A 228 4.59 13.92 -7.57
CA ILE A 228 3.65 14.39 -8.61
C ILE A 228 3.59 13.32 -9.71
N ASN A 229 2.38 12.98 -10.18
CA ASN A 229 2.17 12.05 -11.29
C ASN A 229 2.86 10.68 -11.15
N LYS A 230 2.97 10.16 -9.92
CA LYS A 230 3.67 8.91 -9.57
C LYS A 230 5.20 8.97 -9.69
N GLU A 231 5.75 10.18 -9.81
CA GLU A 231 7.18 10.43 -9.88
C GLU A 231 7.61 11.37 -8.75
N TRP A 232 8.87 11.23 -8.36
CA TRP A 232 9.49 12.10 -7.38
C TRP A 232 10.27 13.19 -8.10
N ILE A 233 9.95 14.43 -7.78
CA ILE A 233 10.62 15.60 -8.34
C ILE A 233 11.15 16.47 -7.20
N ARG A 234 12.26 17.17 -7.44
CA ARG A 234 12.77 18.18 -6.52
C ARG A 234 12.59 19.57 -7.14
N GLU A 235 11.92 20.44 -6.42
CA GLU A 235 11.79 21.85 -6.81
C GLU A 235 13.01 22.61 -6.28
N SER A 236 14.12 22.56 -7.02
CA SER A 236 15.39 23.15 -6.61
C SER A 236 15.36 24.68 -6.52
N TYR A 237 16.24 25.24 -5.71
CA TYR A 237 16.41 26.69 -5.52
C TYR A 237 15.17 27.43 -5.03
N THR A 238 14.35 26.78 -4.19
CA THR A 238 13.18 27.40 -3.56
C THR A 238 13.56 28.34 -2.43
N SER A 239 12.91 29.51 -2.39
CA SER A 239 12.96 30.40 -1.23
C SER A 239 12.20 29.78 -0.06
N ILE A 240 12.80 29.77 1.12
CA ILE A 240 12.24 29.18 2.33
C ILE A 240 12.43 30.09 3.53
N VAL A 241 11.64 29.83 4.57
CA VAL A 241 11.76 30.45 5.88
C VAL A 241 12.37 29.43 6.84
N LEU A 242 13.44 29.82 7.52
CA LEU A 242 14.10 29.04 8.56
C LEU A 242 13.75 29.65 9.92
N LYS A 243 13.08 28.87 10.78
CA LYS A 243 12.85 29.24 12.18
C LYS A 243 13.87 28.51 13.05
N CYS A 244 14.77 29.26 13.68
CA CYS A 244 15.74 28.71 14.63
C CYS A 244 15.05 28.51 15.99
N LEU A 245 15.16 27.30 16.54
CA LEU A 245 14.64 26.95 17.87
C LEU A 245 15.83 26.68 18.81
N ASP A 246 15.70 27.04 20.09
CA ASP A 246 16.68 26.65 21.10
C ASP A 246 16.75 25.11 21.18
N THR A 247 17.96 24.55 21.26
CA THR A 247 18.19 23.11 21.29
C THR A 247 17.48 22.44 22.49
N ASN A 248 17.49 23.09 23.65
CA ASN A 248 16.80 22.60 24.84
C ASN A 248 15.28 22.69 24.68
N GLU A 249 14.78 23.75 24.03
CA GLU A 249 13.36 23.89 23.73
C GLU A 249 12.88 22.82 22.73
N PHE A 250 13.66 22.53 21.69
CA PHE A 250 13.35 21.51 20.70
C PHE A 250 13.26 20.11 21.34
N PHE A 251 14.29 19.70 22.09
CA PHE A 251 14.29 18.40 22.76
C PHE A 251 13.32 18.31 23.96
N SER A 252 12.82 19.43 24.49
CA SER A 252 11.75 19.40 25.49
C SER A 252 10.37 19.10 24.89
N LYS A 253 10.21 19.28 23.58
CA LYS A 253 8.96 19.11 22.82
C LYS A 253 8.91 17.81 22.01
N VAL A 254 10.01 17.04 21.97
CA VAL A 254 10.23 15.81 21.19
C VAL A 254 10.67 14.71 22.13
#